data_AF-A0A1H8IL01-F1
#
_entry.id   AF-A0A1H8IL01-F1
#
_cell.length_a   1.000
_cell.length_b   1.000
_cell.length_c   1.000
_cell.angle_alpha   90.00
_cell.angle_beta   90.00
_cell.angle_gamma   90.00
#
_symmetry.space_group_name_H-M   'P 1'
#
loop_
_entity.id
_entity.type
_entity.pdbx_description
1 polymer ?
#
loop_
_entity_poly.entity_id
_entity_poly.type
_entity_poly.pdbx_seq_one_letter_code
_entity_poly.pdbx_strand_id
1 'polypeptide(L)'
;MYLDSMFEKLPNTEQVIEVKQELKISMQDKYEALKHEGKSENEAIGTVIAEFGNIDEIIEALNVTIEETNDDADYSSVSDQEINHFIEVNNQSAHRIGIGVAIIIAGVATFLLFNRFVQDFTQWNNSFFNWTIVGLVFLFLAIAVGTGLFIYDSSQTNQFEAFGKSIVLTPEQQMNIKDKLHHYSPSYVKGIIIGVSLCIFAPLQLIVVVSFNSNYAEYATAVLLVIVAIAVYLFVYFGVKKEGYNRLLLAEEYDAKKNKEHDKVIGAVAAFVWPLAIAIFLFTGLALNQWHINWIIFPITGLLFGGFAGMYGALKGE
;
A
#
# COMPACT_ATOMS: atom_id res chain seq x y z
N MET A 1 12.62 -32.12 -32.21
CA MET A 1 13.49 -31.59 -33.27
C MET A 1 12.73 -30.65 -34.21
N TYR A 2 11.73 -31.10 -34.97
CA TYR A 2 10.94 -30.21 -35.86
C TYR A 2 10.20 -29.09 -35.10
N LEU A 3 9.46 -29.47 -34.04
CA LEU A 3 8.74 -28.53 -33.17
C LEU A 3 9.69 -27.57 -32.43
N ASP A 4 10.91 -28.03 -32.11
CA ASP A 4 11.92 -27.17 -31.47
C ASP A 4 12.47 -26.12 -32.43
N SER A 5 12.71 -26.48 -33.70
CA SER A 5 13.14 -25.52 -34.73
C SER A 5 12.06 -24.51 -35.10
N MET A 6 10.78 -24.88 -34.96
CA MET A 6 9.69 -23.92 -35.16
C MET A 6 9.71 -22.86 -34.05
N PHE A 7 9.76 -23.26 -32.79
CA PHE A 7 9.65 -22.32 -31.67
C PHE A 7 10.95 -21.58 -31.32
N GLU A 8 12.04 -21.78 -32.08
CA GLU A 8 13.37 -21.20 -31.78
C GLU A 8 13.41 -19.66 -31.83
N LYS A 9 12.56 -19.05 -32.67
CA LYS A 9 12.52 -17.59 -32.87
C LYS A 9 11.50 -16.87 -31.98
N LEU A 10 10.78 -17.59 -31.13
CA LEU A 10 9.71 -17.04 -30.30
C LEU A 10 10.18 -16.70 -28.89
N PRO A 11 9.59 -15.66 -28.26
CA PRO A 11 9.89 -15.32 -26.87
C PRO A 11 9.45 -16.45 -25.93
N ASN A 12 10.25 -16.70 -24.89
CA ASN A 12 10.00 -17.79 -23.94
C ASN A 12 8.98 -17.37 -22.86
N THR A 13 7.72 -17.18 -23.25
CA THR A 13 6.60 -16.87 -22.35
C THR A 13 5.85 -18.14 -21.93
N GLU A 14 5.10 -18.08 -20.83
CA GLU A 14 4.33 -19.23 -20.30
C GLU A 14 3.32 -19.77 -21.33
N GLN A 15 2.65 -18.87 -22.06
CA GLN A 15 1.69 -19.21 -23.12
C GLN A 15 2.36 -19.90 -24.33
N VAL A 16 3.54 -19.44 -24.74
CA VAL A 16 4.30 -20.07 -25.85
C VAL A 16 4.74 -21.48 -25.47
N ILE A 17 5.09 -21.70 -24.19
CA ILE A 17 5.44 -23.03 -23.67
C ILE A 17 4.22 -23.96 -23.66
N GLU A 18 3.06 -23.46 -23.24
CA GLU A 18 1.80 -24.22 -23.20
C GLU A 18 1.37 -24.69 -24.60
N VAL A 19 1.30 -23.77 -25.57
CA VAL A 19 0.94 -24.10 -26.95
C VAL A 19 1.96 -25.06 -27.60
N LYS A 20 3.24 -24.89 -27.28
CA LYS A 20 4.29 -25.82 -27.72
C LYS A 20 4.03 -27.24 -27.19
N GLN A 21 3.56 -27.37 -25.95
CA GLN A 21 3.23 -28.66 -25.35
C GLN A 21 1.96 -29.27 -25.96
N GLU A 22 0.91 -28.50 -26.16
CA GLU A 22 -0.34 -28.97 -26.79
C GLU A 22 -0.11 -29.46 -28.23
N LEU A 23 0.63 -28.69 -29.03
CA LEU A 23 0.97 -29.10 -30.40
C LEU A 23 1.80 -30.37 -30.40
N LYS A 24 2.72 -30.52 -29.44
CA LYS A 24 3.53 -31.75 -29.32
C LYS A 24 2.65 -32.96 -29.04
N ILE A 25 1.66 -32.83 -28.16
CA ILE A 25 0.72 -33.92 -27.83
C ILE A 25 -0.13 -34.26 -29.06
N SER A 26 -0.74 -33.25 -29.69
CA SER A 26 -1.59 -33.44 -30.86
C SER A 26 -0.86 -34.07 -32.06
N MET A 27 0.37 -33.64 -32.33
CA MET A 27 1.22 -34.25 -33.36
C MET A 27 1.56 -35.70 -33.04
N GLN A 28 1.78 -36.02 -31.77
CA GLN A 28 2.10 -37.38 -31.34
C GLN A 28 0.90 -38.32 -31.44
N ASP A 29 -0.27 -37.88 -30.98
CA ASP A 29 -1.52 -38.64 -31.09
C ASP A 29 -1.86 -38.95 -32.55
N LYS A 30 -1.67 -37.97 -33.45
CA LYS A 30 -1.90 -38.16 -34.88
C LYS A 30 -0.88 -39.12 -35.51
N TYR A 31 0.39 -39.00 -35.13
CA TYR A 31 1.42 -39.93 -35.57
C TYR A 31 1.08 -41.37 -35.17
N GLU A 32 0.67 -41.60 -33.93
CA GLU A 32 0.29 -42.92 -33.44
C GLU A 32 -0.96 -43.47 -34.15
N ALA A 33 -1.95 -42.64 -34.42
CA ALA A 33 -3.14 -43.02 -35.19
C ALA A 33 -2.77 -43.50 -36.62
N LEU A 34 -1.89 -42.77 -37.32
CA LEU A 34 -1.45 -43.13 -38.66
C LEU A 34 -0.60 -44.41 -38.66
N LYS A 35 0.15 -44.67 -37.59
CA LYS A 35 0.86 -45.95 -37.39
C LYS A 35 -0.11 -47.10 -37.17
N HIS A 36 -1.21 -46.88 -36.44
CA HIS A 36 -2.27 -47.87 -36.26
C HIS A 36 -3.06 -48.17 -37.54
N GLU A 37 -3.19 -47.20 -38.43
CA GLU A 37 -3.76 -47.37 -39.79
C GLU A 37 -2.82 -48.11 -40.76
N GLY A 38 -1.61 -48.49 -40.32
CA GLY A 38 -0.65 -49.26 -41.10
C GLY A 38 0.23 -48.42 -42.03
N LYS A 39 0.25 -47.09 -41.88
CA LYS A 39 1.14 -46.23 -42.68
C LYS A 39 2.60 -46.41 -42.30
N SER A 40 3.47 -46.22 -43.30
CA SER A 40 4.92 -46.22 -43.06
C SER A 40 5.32 -45.01 -42.20
N GLU A 41 6.43 -45.14 -41.46
CA GLU A 41 6.91 -44.08 -40.56
C GLU A 41 7.18 -42.77 -41.30
N ASN A 42 7.80 -42.85 -42.47
CA ASN A 42 8.07 -41.68 -43.30
C ASN A 42 6.79 -41.02 -43.84
N GLU A 43 5.77 -41.82 -44.15
CA GLU A 43 4.47 -41.31 -44.60
C GLU A 43 3.67 -40.67 -43.46
N ALA A 44 3.71 -41.27 -42.28
CA ALA A 44 3.07 -40.73 -41.08
C ALA A 44 3.69 -39.38 -40.68
N ILE A 45 5.03 -39.29 -40.66
CA ILE A 45 5.75 -38.04 -40.36
C ILE A 45 5.44 -36.96 -41.40
N GLY A 46 5.48 -37.29 -42.69
CA GLY A 46 5.17 -36.33 -43.76
C GLY A 46 3.73 -35.82 -43.69
N THR A 47 2.78 -36.68 -43.33
CA THR A 47 1.35 -36.32 -43.19
C THR A 47 1.15 -35.38 -41.99
N VAL A 48 1.74 -35.71 -40.84
CA VAL A 48 1.64 -34.87 -39.63
C VAL A 48 2.28 -33.50 -39.89
N ILE A 49 3.46 -33.43 -40.50
CA ILE A 49 4.09 -32.14 -40.83
C ILE A 49 3.21 -31.29 -41.76
N ALA A 50 2.54 -31.90 -42.73
CA ALA A 50 1.69 -31.17 -43.69
C ALA A 50 0.38 -30.66 -43.06
N GLU A 51 -0.19 -31.37 -42.09
CA GLU A 51 -1.48 -31.05 -41.46
C GLU A 51 -1.37 -29.90 -40.43
N PHE A 52 -0.24 -29.82 -39.72
CA PHE A 52 0.01 -28.75 -38.74
C PHE A 52 0.59 -27.46 -39.35
N GLY A 53 0.84 -27.46 -40.67
CA GLY A 53 1.00 -26.24 -41.45
C GLY A 53 2.31 -25.47 -41.25
N ASN A 54 2.29 -24.22 -41.69
CA ASN A 54 3.44 -23.30 -41.63
C ASN A 54 3.49 -22.61 -40.27
N ILE A 55 4.71 -22.39 -39.76
CA ILE A 55 4.94 -21.71 -38.48
C ILE A 55 4.26 -20.33 -38.41
N ASP A 56 4.20 -19.62 -39.54
CA ASP A 56 3.63 -18.27 -39.60
C ASP A 56 2.14 -18.25 -39.20
N GLU A 57 1.36 -19.29 -39.53
CA GLU A 57 -0.06 -19.40 -39.15
C GLU A 57 -0.22 -19.65 -37.64
N ILE A 58 0.67 -20.44 -37.04
CA ILE A 58 0.69 -20.69 -35.60
C ILE A 58 1.12 -19.43 -34.85
N ILE A 59 2.08 -18.67 -35.40
CA ILE A 59 2.52 -17.39 -34.83
C ILE A 59 1.41 -16.34 -34.92
N GLU A 60 0.70 -16.29 -36.04
CA GLU A 60 -0.46 -15.41 -36.21
C GLU A 60 -1.58 -15.79 -35.24
N ALA A 61 -1.90 -17.08 -35.09
CA ALA A 61 -2.86 -17.57 -34.10
C ALA A 61 -2.41 -17.29 -32.66
N LEU A 62 -1.12 -17.42 -32.35
CA LEU A 62 -0.54 -17.04 -31.06
C LEU A 62 -0.65 -15.54 -30.81
N ASN A 63 -0.33 -14.70 -31.79
CA ASN A 63 -0.47 -13.24 -31.68
C ASN A 63 -1.93 -12.82 -31.51
N VAL A 64 -2.86 -13.45 -32.25
CA VAL A 64 -4.30 -13.20 -32.10
C VAL A 64 -4.78 -13.67 -30.73
N THR A 65 -4.30 -14.81 -30.22
CA THR A 65 -4.63 -15.28 -28.86
C THR A 65 -4.05 -14.34 -27.81
N ILE A 66 -2.85 -13.79 -28.02
CA ILE A 66 -2.27 -12.75 -27.15
C ILE A 66 -3.13 -11.49 -27.20
N GLU A 67 -3.58 -11.05 -28.36
CA GLU A 67 -4.48 -9.90 -28.50
C GLU A 67 -5.86 -10.14 -27.88
N GLU A 68 -6.45 -11.33 -28.02
CA GLU A 68 -7.77 -11.69 -27.48
C GLU A 68 -7.72 -12.01 -25.97
N THR A 69 -6.65 -12.61 -25.46
CA THR A 69 -6.45 -12.81 -24.00
C THR A 69 -6.08 -11.53 -23.26
N ASN A 70 -5.64 -10.48 -23.98
CA ASN A 70 -5.46 -9.14 -23.44
C ASN A 70 -6.79 -8.38 -23.24
N ASP A 71 -7.94 -8.90 -23.67
CA ASP A 71 -9.24 -8.23 -23.53
C ASP A 71 -10.05 -8.68 -22.29
N ASP A 72 -9.63 -9.74 -21.58
CA ASP A 72 -10.36 -10.28 -20.41
C ASP A 72 -9.53 -10.36 -19.10
N ALA A 73 -8.33 -9.81 -19.09
CA ALA A 73 -7.61 -9.50 -17.87
C ALA A 73 -7.20 -8.03 -17.91
N ASP A 74 -7.76 -7.23 -17.00
CA ASP A 74 -7.52 -5.80 -16.79
C ASP A 74 -6.05 -5.52 -16.40
N TYR A 75 -5.14 -5.73 -17.35
CA TYR A 75 -3.73 -5.38 -17.30
C TYR A 75 -3.56 -4.08 -18.07
N SER A 76 -3.93 -2.97 -17.44
CA SER A 76 -3.57 -1.65 -17.94
C SER A 76 -2.04 -1.52 -17.93
N SER A 77 -1.39 -1.70 -19.09
CA SER A 77 0.03 -1.41 -19.26
C SER A 77 0.25 0.08 -19.03
N VAL A 78 0.86 0.44 -17.90
CA VAL A 78 0.96 1.83 -17.48
C VAL A 78 2.15 2.51 -18.14
N SER A 79 1.88 3.64 -18.77
CA SER A 79 2.88 4.47 -19.43
C SER A 79 3.79 5.17 -18.43
N ASP A 80 5.00 5.53 -18.87
CA ASP A 80 5.93 6.35 -18.06
C ASP A 80 5.31 7.69 -17.64
N GLN A 81 4.41 8.23 -18.45
CA GLN A 81 3.70 9.48 -18.16
C GLN A 81 2.77 9.31 -16.95
N GLU A 82 2.01 8.22 -16.90
CA GLU A 82 1.12 7.91 -15.79
C GLU A 82 1.88 7.62 -14.49
N ILE A 83 3.01 6.91 -14.56
CA ILE A 83 3.89 6.66 -13.40
C ILE A 83 4.42 7.99 -12.84
N ASN A 84 4.93 8.86 -13.71
CA ASN A 84 5.45 10.16 -13.27
C ASN A 84 4.33 11.06 -12.73
N HIS A 85 3.15 11.03 -13.34
CA HIS A 85 1.97 11.75 -12.85
C HIS A 85 1.54 11.25 -11.46
N PHE A 86 1.52 9.94 -11.23
CA PHE A 86 1.26 9.35 -9.92
C PHE A 86 2.28 9.83 -8.87
N ILE A 87 3.58 9.81 -9.19
CA ILE A 87 4.63 10.28 -8.28
C ILE A 87 4.42 11.76 -7.93
N GLU A 88 4.05 12.59 -8.90
CA GLU A 88 3.76 14.00 -8.68
C GLU A 88 2.54 14.20 -7.78
N VAL A 89 1.43 13.52 -8.05
CA VAL A 89 0.23 13.58 -7.21
C VAL A 89 0.55 13.11 -5.79
N ASN A 90 1.25 11.98 -5.63
CA ASN A 90 1.66 11.47 -4.32
C ASN A 90 2.58 12.44 -3.57
N ASN A 91 3.46 13.15 -4.29
CA ASN A 91 4.29 14.21 -3.70
C ASN A 91 3.46 15.39 -3.18
N GLN A 92 2.40 15.77 -3.89
CA GLN A 92 1.47 16.82 -3.44
C GLN A 92 0.64 16.32 -2.24
N SER A 93 0.21 15.07 -2.26
CA SER A 93 -0.49 14.40 -1.15
C SER A 93 0.33 14.43 0.13
N ALA A 94 1.62 14.13 0.03
CA ALA A 94 2.55 14.21 1.16
C ALA A 94 2.54 15.59 1.85
N HIS A 95 2.43 16.66 1.07
CA HIS A 95 2.36 18.02 1.60
C HIS A 95 1.00 18.33 2.24
N ARG A 96 -0.11 17.95 1.58
CA ARG A 96 -1.47 18.19 2.07
C ARG A 96 -1.76 17.43 3.36
N ILE A 97 -1.40 16.14 3.42
CA ILE A 97 -1.54 15.33 4.63
C ILE A 97 -0.64 15.91 5.74
N GLY A 98 0.63 16.24 5.43
CA GLY A 98 1.55 16.81 6.40
C GLY A 98 1.01 18.12 7.00
N ILE A 99 0.54 19.03 6.16
CA ILE A 99 -0.06 20.31 6.59
C ILE A 99 -1.33 20.06 7.42
N GLY A 100 -2.20 19.15 6.99
CA GLY A 100 -3.44 18.85 7.71
C GLY A 100 -3.16 18.41 9.15
N VAL A 101 -2.20 17.50 9.35
CA VAL A 101 -1.82 17.06 10.70
C VAL A 101 -1.17 18.18 11.50
N ALA A 102 -0.27 18.96 10.87
CA ALA A 102 0.40 20.09 11.54
C ALA A 102 -0.59 21.18 11.98
N ILE A 103 -1.60 21.51 11.17
CA ILE A 103 -2.65 22.48 11.50
C ILE A 103 -3.46 22.01 12.71
N ILE A 104 -3.79 20.72 12.80
CA ILE A 104 -4.53 20.17 13.95
C ILE A 104 -3.72 20.31 15.23
N ILE A 105 -2.45 19.91 15.20
CA ILE A 105 -1.56 20.00 16.37
C ILE A 105 -1.32 21.47 16.76
N ALA A 106 -1.10 22.35 15.78
CA ALA A 106 -0.97 23.79 16.00
C ALA A 106 -2.27 24.39 16.56
N GLY A 107 -3.44 23.94 16.12
CA GLY A 107 -4.74 24.33 16.67
C GLY A 107 -4.87 24.00 18.15
N VAL A 108 -4.38 22.84 18.59
CA VAL A 108 -4.31 22.47 20.02
C VAL A 108 -3.36 23.41 20.77
N ALA A 109 -2.18 23.71 20.20
CA ALA A 109 -1.23 24.64 20.80
C ALA A 109 -1.82 26.05 20.96
N THR A 110 -2.49 26.57 19.92
CA THR A 110 -3.17 27.86 19.96
C THR A 110 -4.31 27.87 20.97
N PHE A 111 -5.08 26.79 21.09
CA PHE A 111 -6.13 26.67 22.11
C PHE A 111 -5.57 26.78 23.54
N LEU A 112 -4.43 26.13 23.82
CA LEU A 112 -3.77 26.23 25.13
C LEU A 112 -3.32 27.67 25.43
N LEU A 113 -2.67 28.33 24.47
CA LEU A 113 -2.25 29.73 24.62
C LEU A 113 -3.43 30.67 24.82
N PHE A 114 -4.51 30.47 24.07
CA PHE A 114 -5.72 31.28 24.17
C PHE A 114 -6.37 31.13 25.55
N ASN A 115 -6.45 29.91 26.10
CA ASN A 115 -6.99 29.70 27.44
C ASN A 115 -6.16 30.41 28.51
N ARG A 116 -4.82 30.36 28.41
CA ARG A 116 -3.96 31.06 29.37
C ARG A 116 -4.16 32.57 29.31
N PHE A 117 -4.18 33.13 28.10
CA PHE A 117 -4.45 34.55 27.87
C PHE A 117 -5.81 34.98 28.44
N VAL A 118 -6.85 34.18 28.18
CA VAL A 118 -8.20 34.42 28.72
C VAL A 118 -8.21 34.38 30.24
N GLN A 119 -7.53 33.43 30.87
CA GLN A 119 -7.50 33.32 32.33
C GLN A 119 -6.89 34.58 32.97
N ASP A 120 -5.76 35.05 32.43
CA ASP A 120 -5.11 36.28 32.90
C ASP A 120 -5.99 37.52 32.65
N PHE A 121 -6.69 37.58 31.51
CA PHE A 121 -7.62 38.67 31.19
C PHE A 121 -8.89 38.67 32.07
N THR A 122 -9.45 37.50 32.35
CA THR A 122 -10.72 37.36 33.11
C THR A 122 -10.49 37.58 34.60
N GLN A 123 -9.29 37.30 35.13
CA GLN A 123 -8.92 37.76 36.49
C GLN A 123 -8.96 39.30 36.61
N TRP A 124 -8.69 40.01 35.51
CA TRP A 124 -8.72 41.47 35.46
C TRP A 124 -10.12 42.05 35.23
N ASN A 125 -11.05 41.25 34.70
CA ASN A 125 -12.37 41.71 34.29
C ASN A 125 -13.47 40.71 34.70
N ASN A 126 -14.38 41.11 35.60
CA ASN A 126 -15.52 40.31 36.10
C ASN A 126 -16.54 40.00 34.99
N SER A 127 -16.17 39.19 34.02
CA SER A 127 -16.92 38.97 32.80
C SER A 127 -17.90 37.81 32.97
N PHE A 128 -19.18 38.05 32.63
CA PHE A 128 -20.24 37.03 32.59
C PHE A 128 -20.08 35.98 31.47
N PHE A 129 -19.18 36.21 30.50
CA PHE A 129 -19.05 35.39 29.30
C PHE A 129 -17.90 34.37 29.43
N ASN A 130 -18.18 33.10 29.09
CA ASN A 130 -17.17 32.01 29.11
C ASN A 130 -16.29 32.06 27.85
N TRP A 131 -15.25 32.87 27.88
CA TRP A 131 -14.30 33.06 26.77
C TRP A 131 -13.60 31.77 26.31
N THR A 132 -13.46 30.75 27.17
CA THR A 132 -12.93 29.42 26.82
C THR A 132 -13.67 28.76 25.64
N ILE A 133 -14.97 29.02 25.47
CA ILE A 133 -15.77 28.46 24.37
C ILE A 133 -15.26 28.97 23.02
N VAL A 134 -14.79 30.22 22.96
CA VAL A 134 -14.25 30.82 21.73
C VAL A 134 -12.99 30.08 21.29
N GLY A 135 -12.13 29.68 22.22
CA GLY A 135 -10.93 28.90 21.92
C GLY A 135 -11.26 27.53 21.31
N LEU A 136 -12.31 26.86 21.79
CA LEU A 136 -12.76 25.59 21.24
C LEU A 136 -13.24 25.73 19.79
N VAL A 137 -13.92 26.83 19.46
CA VAL A 137 -14.35 27.10 18.07
C VAL A 137 -13.15 27.13 17.11
N PHE A 138 -12.05 27.78 17.48
CA PHE A 138 -10.83 27.79 16.67
C PHE A 138 -10.20 26.40 16.52
N LEU A 139 -10.20 25.59 17.60
CA LEU A 139 -9.71 24.22 17.55
C LEU A 139 -10.55 23.37 16.59
N PHE A 140 -11.88 23.44 16.68
CA PHE A 140 -12.76 22.69 15.78
C PHE A 140 -12.63 23.15 14.33
N LEU A 141 -12.39 24.43 14.08
CA LEU A 141 -12.12 24.94 12.74
C LEU A 141 -10.80 24.37 12.19
N ALA A 142 -9.73 24.33 12.99
CA ALA A 142 -8.46 23.69 12.61
C ALA A 142 -8.64 22.20 12.30
N ILE A 143 -9.45 21.48 13.09
CA ILE A 143 -9.80 20.08 12.84
C ILE A 143 -10.58 19.93 11.54
N ALA A 144 -11.59 20.78 11.29
CA ALA A 144 -12.37 20.75 10.07
C ALA A 144 -11.50 21.01 8.82
N VAL A 145 -10.56 21.95 8.90
CA VAL A 145 -9.61 22.23 7.81
C VAL A 145 -8.66 21.05 7.60
N GLY A 146 -8.07 20.50 8.68
CA GLY A 146 -7.13 19.38 8.59
C GLY A 146 -7.77 18.11 8.04
N THR A 147 -8.96 17.75 8.55
CA THR A 147 -9.73 16.60 8.05
C THR A 147 -10.25 16.82 6.63
N GLY A 148 -10.63 18.05 6.26
CA GLY A 148 -11.00 18.41 4.89
C GLY A 148 -9.86 18.17 3.89
N LEU A 149 -8.61 18.50 4.26
CA LEU A 149 -7.43 18.18 3.44
C LEU A 149 -7.24 16.68 3.26
N PHE A 150 -7.47 15.88 4.31
CA PHE A 150 -7.38 14.41 4.22
C PHE A 150 -8.45 13.81 3.31
N ILE A 151 -9.68 14.30 3.40
CA ILE A 151 -10.80 13.83 2.56
C ILE A 151 -10.52 14.16 1.10
N TYR A 152 -10.08 15.39 0.81
CA TYR A 152 -9.74 15.79 -0.55
C TYR A 152 -8.62 14.93 -1.13
N ASP A 153 -7.58 14.67 -0.32
CA ASP A 153 -6.44 13.85 -0.74
C ASP A 153 -6.81 12.38 -0.95
N SER A 154 -7.64 11.83 -0.06
CA SER A 154 -8.17 10.47 -0.20
C SER A 154 -8.95 10.32 -1.50
N SER A 155 -9.79 11.30 -1.86
CA SER A 155 -10.57 11.23 -3.10
C SER A 155 -9.70 11.26 -4.37
N GLN A 156 -8.62 12.05 -4.36
CA GLN A 156 -7.65 12.14 -5.45
C GLN A 156 -6.73 10.92 -5.54
N THR A 157 -6.49 10.22 -4.43
CA THR A 157 -5.64 9.01 -4.41
C THR A 157 -6.42 7.77 -4.83
N ASN A 158 -7.75 7.74 -4.61
CA ASN A 158 -8.62 6.62 -5.01
C ASN A 158 -8.59 6.35 -6.53
N GLN A 159 -8.39 7.38 -7.36
CA GLN A 159 -8.27 7.19 -8.81
C GLN A 159 -7.01 6.40 -9.21
N PHE A 160 -6.02 6.31 -8.30
CA PHE A 160 -4.79 5.54 -8.47
C PHE A 160 -4.79 4.26 -7.61
N GLU A 161 -5.94 3.83 -7.09
CA GLU A 161 -6.02 2.59 -6.31
C GLU A 161 -5.68 1.35 -7.17
N ALA A 162 -5.89 1.45 -8.49
CA ALA A 162 -5.41 0.49 -9.48
C ALA A 162 -3.88 0.35 -9.47
N PHE A 163 -3.14 1.43 -9.14
CA PHE A 163 -1.68 1.42 -9.14
C PHE A 163 -1.04 0.58 -8.03
N GLY A 164 -1.82 0.18 -7.03
CA GLY A 164 -1.37 -0.72 -5.97
C GLY A 164 -1.87 -2.16 -6.09
N LYS A 165 -2.71 -2.49 -7.08
CA LYS A 165 -3.43 -3.78 -7.12
C LYS A 165 -3.09 -4.69 -8.30
N SER A 166 -2.75 -4.15 -9.48
CA SER A 166 -2.53 -4.96 -10.69
C SER A 166 -1.80 -4.23 -11.83
N ILE A 167 -0.67 -3.56 -11.54
CA ILE A 167 0.16 -2.96 -12.59
C ILE A 167 1.33 -3.87 -12.93
N VAL A 168 1.46 -4.16 -14.22
CA VAL A 168 2.66 -4.77 -14.80
C VAL A 168 3.60 -3.64 -15.24
N LEU A 169 4.69 -3.43 -14.49
CA LEU A 169 5.76 -2.50 -14.85
C LEU A 169 6.81 -3.22 -15.70
N THR A 170 7.32 -2.55 -16.73
CA THR A 170 8.46 -3.08 -17.49
C THR A 170 9.74 -3.10 -16.63
N PRO A 171 10.71 -4.00 -16.90
CA PRO A 171 11.98 -4.03 -16.15
C PRO A 171 12.73 -2.69 -16.17
N GLU A 172 12.62 -1.92 -17.25
CA GLU A 172 13.21 -0.59 -17.38
C GLU A 172 12.53 0.44 -16.45
N GLN A 173 11.19 0.43 -16.39
CA GLN A 173 10.41 1.28 -15.50
C GLN A 173 10.73 1.04 -14.03
N GLN A 174 10.86 -0.22 -13.63
CA GLN A 174 11.23 -0.59 -12.27
C GLN A 174 12.62 -0.11 -11.89
N MET A 175 13.59 -0.26 -12.80
CA MET A 175 14.96 0.21 -12.57
C MET A 175 14.97 1.74 -12.38
N ASN A 176 14.21 2.47 -13.20
CA ASN A 176 14.06 3.92 -13.07
C ASN A 176 13.39 4.34 -11.75
N ILE A 177 12.36 3.62 -11.30
CA ILE A 177 11.72 3.87 -10.00
C ILE A 177 12.66 3.54 -8.83
N LYS A 178 13.39 2.42 -8.89
CA LYS A 178 14.39 2.02 -7.88
C LYS A 178 15.51 3.05 -7.78
N ASP A 179 15.99 3.59 -8.91
CA ASP A 179 17.01 4.63 -8.92
C ASP A 179 16.50 5.94 -8.29
N LYS A 180 15.28 6.38 -8.64
CA LYS A 180 14.62 7.53 -7.99
C LYS A 180 14.46 7.35 -6.49
N LEU A 181 14.06 6.14 -6.04
CA LEU A 181 13.94 5.81 -4.62
C LEU A 181 15.31 5.79 -3.93
N HIS A 182 16.34 5.26 -4.57
CA HIS A 182 17.70 5.24 -4.05
C HIS A 182 18.24 6.67 -3.88
N HIS A 183 18.02 7.55 -4.86
CA HIS A 183 18.38 8.96 -4.76
C HIS A 183 17.59 9.70 -3.67
N TYR A 184 16.33 9.30 -3.44
CA TYR A 184 15.48 9.88 -2.41
C TYR A 184 15.81 9.40 -0.98
N SER A 185 16.31 8.18 -0.83
CA SER A 185 16.55 7.53 0.47
C SER A 185 17.44 8.34 1.43
N PRO A 186 18.53 9.00 1.00
CA PRO A 186 19.31 9.89 1.87
C PRO A 186 18.51 11.07 2.41
N SER A 187 17.63 11.66 1.60
CA SER A 187 16.78 12.79 2.01
C SER A 187 15.71 12.33 3.00
N TYR A 188 15.12 11.15 2.77
CA TYR A 188 14.23 10.49 3.72
C TYR A 188 14.92 10.30 5.08
N VAL A 189 16.11 9.67 5.10
CA VAL A 189 16.85 9.40 6.35
C VAL A 189 17.18 10.70 7.08
N LYS A 190 17.67 11.73 6.39
CA LYS A 190 17.93 13.05 6.99
C LYS A 190 16.67 13.66 7.60
N GLY A 191 15.54 13.60 6.91
CA GLY A 191 14.25 14.08 7.40
C GLY A 191 13.80 13.36 8.68
N ILE A 192 13.92 12.03 8.72
CA ILE A 192 13.59 11.23 9.91
C ILE A 192 14.52 11.58 11.09
N ILE A 193 15.84 11.70 10.86
CA ILE A 193 16.78 12.08 11.92
C ILE A 193 16.39 13.43 12.52
N ILE A 194 16.14 14.44 11.68
CA ILE A 194 15.73 15.77 12.13
C ILE A 194 14.41 15.70 12.92
N GLY A 195 13.41 14.97 12.42
CA GLY A 195 12.14 14.81 13.12
C GLY A 195 12.29 14.14 14.49
N VAL A 196 13.08 13.07 14.59
CA VAL A 196 13.35 12.37 15.86
C VAL A 196 14.11 13.27 16.83
N SER A 197 15.11 14.01 16.36
CA SER A 197 15.83 14.99 17.17
C SER A 197 14.90 16.07 17.73
N LEU A 198 13.97 16.58 16.92
CA LEU A 198 12.95 17.55 17.37
C LEU A 198 12.02 16.94 18.42
N CYS A 199 11.56 15.69 18.24
CA CYS A 199 10.73 14.99 19.23
C CYS A 199 11.44 14.79 20.58
N ILE A 200 12.75 14.58 20.58
CA ILE A 200 13.56 14.47 21.81
C ILE A 200 13.75 15.85 22.45
N PHE A 201 13.95 16.89 21.64
CA PHE A 201 14.13 18.27 22.11
C PHE A 201 12.84 18.88 22.67
N ALA A 202 11.67 18.49 22.14
CA ALA A 202 10.37 19.04 22.52
C ALA A 202 10.02 18.90 24.02
N PRO A 203 10.18 17.73 24.68
CA PRO A 203 10.00 17.61 26.13
C PRO A 203 11.18 18.20 26.92
N LEU A 204 12.41 18.18 26.38
CA LEU A 204 13.58 18.74 27.05
C LEU A 204 13.38 20.22 27.37
N GLN A 205 12.95 21.02 26.39
CA GLN A 205 12.70 22.44 26.62
C GLN A 205 11.55 22.68 27.62
N LEU A 206 10.53 21.83 27.64
CA LEU A 206 9.42 21.94 28.59
C LEU A 206 9.89 21.75 30.03
N ILE A 207 10.69 20.70 30.27
CA ILE A 207 11.23 20.40 31.60
C ILE A 207 12.08 21.57 32.12
N VAL A 208 12.93 22.13 31.25
CA VAL A 208 13.79 23.26 31.61
C VAL A 208 12.94 24.47 32.01
N VAL A 209 11.95 24.87 31.19
CA VAL A 209 11.12 26.06 31.46
C VAL A 209 10.31 25.90 32.74
N VAL A 210 9.66 24.75 32.94
CA VAL A 210 8.83 24.48 34.13
C VAL A 210 9.69 24.46 35.40
N SER A 211 10.94 24.02 35.31
CA SER A 211 11.87 24.03 36.46
C SER A 211 12.23 25.43 36.96
N PHE A 212 12.21 26.43 36.08
CA PHE A 212 12.42 27.83 36.47
C PHE A 212 11.17 28.44 37.10
N ASN A 213 9.99 28.21 36.50
CA ASN A 213 8.73 28.73 37.01
C ASN A 213 7.54 27.92 36.46
N SER A 214 6.72 27.38 37.36
CA SER A 214 5.54 26.58 37.00
C SER A 214 4.45 27.37 36.26
N ASN A 215 4.42 28.70 36.37
CA ASN A 215 3.44 29.56 35.69
C ASN A 215 3.63 29.63 34.17
N TYR A 216 4.76 29.11 33.65
CA TYR A 216 5.04 29.03 32.21
C TYR A 216 4.71 27.65 31.62
N ALA A 217 4.11 26.74 32.38
CA ALA A 217 3.85 25.37 31.93
C ALA A 217 2.96 25.32 30.67
N GLU A 218 1.91 26.14 30.57
CA GLU A 218 1.04 26.16 29.39
C GLU A 218 1.77 26.69 28.15
N TYR A 219 2.58 27.74 28.30
CA TYR A 219 3.40 28.28 27.21
C TYR A 219 4.44 27.28 26.72
N ALA A 220 5.13 26.61 27.66
CA ALA A 220 6.11 25.57 27.36
C ALA A 220 5.49 24.35 26.67
N THR A 221 4.26 23.99 27.05
CA THR A 221 3.48 22.92 26.43
C THR A 221 3.05 23.31 25.01
N ALA A 222 2.64 24.55 24.78
CA ALA A 222 2.32 25.03 23.44
C ALA A 222 3.55 25.00 22.51
N VAL A 223 4.72 25.43 23.00
CA VAL A 223 5.99 25.35 22.24
C VAL A 223 6.35 23.90 21.93
N LEU A 224 6.18 22.97 22.89
CA LEU A 224 6.36 21.54 22.67
C LEU A 224 5.49 21.06 21.51
N LEU A 225 4.19 21.40 21.52
CA LEU A 225 3.26 20.98 20.47
C LEU A 225 3.64 21.55 19.09
N VAL A 226 4.14 22.78 19.02
CA VAL A 226 4.63 23.36 17.75
C VAL A 226 5.85 22.60 17.22
N ILE A 227 6.80 22.25 18.09
CA ILE A 227 7.97 21.44 17.70
C ILE A 227 7.52 20.06 17.20
N VAL A 228 6.57 19.43 17.90
CA VAL A 228 5.98 18.14 17.50
C VAL A 228 5.23 18.27 16.17
N ALA A 229 4.49 19.35 15.93
CA ALA A 229 3.81 19.59 14.65
C ALA A 229 4.79 19.60 13.47
N ILE A 230 5.95 20.25 13.64
CA ILE A 230 7.02 20.27 12.63
C ILE A 230 7.61 18.87 12.44
N ALA A 231 7.90 18.15 13.52
CA ALA A 231 8.44 16.79 13.44
C ALA A 231 7.47 15.83 12.72
N VAL A 232 6.18 15.89 13.06
CA VAL A 232 5.13 15.09 12.44
C VAL A 232 4.95 15.45 10.97
N TYR A 233 4.99 16.74 10.61
CA TYR A 233 4.99 17.16 9.21
C TYR A 233 6.14 16.51 8.43
N LEU A 234 7.36 16.48 8.98
CA LEU A 234 8.50 15.82 8.34
C LEU A 234 8.25 14.31 8.17
N PHE A 235 7.78 13.62 9.22
CA PHE A 235 7.49 12.18 9.15
C PHE A 235 6.44 11.85 8.09
N VAL A 236 5.36 12.63 8.02
CA VAL A 236 4.30 12.45 7.02
C VAL A 236 4.82 12.75 5.63
N TYR A 237 5.49 13.90 5.45
CA TYR A 237 6.00 14.31 4.14
C TYR A 237 6.99 13.31 3.56
N PHE A 238 7.99 12.90 4.35
CA PHE A 238 8.99 11.93 3.89
C PHE A 238 8.43 10.51 3.80
N GLY A 239 7.51 10.14 4.71
CA GLY A 239 6.85 8.84 4.74
C GLY A 239 5.96 8.59 3.52
N VAL A 240 5.03 9.50 3.22
CA VAL A 240 4.09 9.36 2.09
C VAL A 240 4.83 9.30 0.76
N LYS A 241 5.89 10.10 0.58
CA LYS A 241 6.72 10.04 -0.63
C LYS A 241 7.39 8.69 -0.81
N LYS A 242 8.05 8.17 0.24
CA LYS A 242 8.68 6.85 0.21
C LYS A 242 7.66 5.75 -0.05
N GLU A 243 6.50 5.84 0.59
CA GLU A 243 5.39 4.90 0.43
C GLU A 243 4.86 4.89 -1.00
N GLY A 244 4.76 6.04 -1.67
CA GLY A 244 4.36 6.10 -3.08
C GLY A 244 5.28 5.31 -4.01
N TYR A 245 6.61 5.45 -3.84
CA TYR A 245 7.58 4.65 -4.60
C TYR A 245 7.44 3.16 -4.29
N ASN A 246 7.32 2.82 -3.00
CA ASN A 246 7.14 1.44 -2.58
C ASN A 246 5.84 0.84 -3.14
N ARG A 247 4.73 1.59 -3.21
CA ARG A 247 3.48 1.12 -3.80
C ARG A 247 3.62 0.72 -5.26
N LEU A 248 4.36 1.52 -6.05
CA LEU A 248 4.66 1.17 -7.44
C LEU A 248 5.51 -0.10 -7.55
N LEU A 249 6.50 -0.27 -6.65
CA LEU A 249 7.36 -1.47 -6.64
C LEU A 249 6.67 -2.70 -6.07
N LEU A 250 5.75 -2.52 -5.10
CA LEU A 250 5.00 -3.59 -4.44
C LEU A 250 3.83 -4.08 -5.28
N ALA A 251 3.31 -3.29 -6.23
CA ALA A 251 2.29 -3.74 -7.17
C ALA A 251 2.74 -5.00 -7.94
N GLU A 252 4.03 -5.05 -8.29
CA GLU A 252 4.65 -6.24 -8.90
C GLU A 252 4.78 -7.40 -7.91
N GLU A 253 5.26 -7.15 -6.67
CA GLU A 253 5.36 -8.21 -5.65
C GLU A 253 3.97 -8.76 -5.25
N TYR A 254 2.93 -7.94 -5.33
CA TYR A 254 1.56 -8.32 -5.04
C TYR A 254 0.99 -9.24 -6.13
N ASP A 255 1.24 -8.95 -7.42
CA ASP A 255 0.90 -9.88 -8.50
C ASP A 255 1.74 -11.17 -8.45
N ALA A 256 3.03 -11.07 -8.10
CA ALA A 256 3.88 -12.25 -7.86
C ALA A 256 3.41 -13.10 -6.66
N LYS A 257 2.79 -12.49 -5.64
CA LYS A 257 2.20 -13.19 -4.48
C LYS A 257 0.78 -13.68 -4.70
N LYS A 258 0.00 -13.05 -5.57
CA LYS A 258 -1.37 -13.46 -5.92
C LYS A 258 -1.40 -14.85 -6.59
N ASN A 259 -0.27 -15.27 -7.17
CA ASN A 259 -0.02 -16.63 -7.66
C ASN A 259 0.37 -17.67 -6.59
N LYS A 260 0.25 -17.34 -5.30
CA LYS A 260 0.29 -18.35 -4.24
C LYS A 260 -1.06 -18.42 -3.55
N GLU A 261 -1.75 -19.56 -3.71
CA GLU A 261 -2.95 -19.97 -2.97
C GLU A 261 -2.87 -19.82 -1.43
N HIS A 262 -1.69 -19.49 -0.90
CA HIS A 262 -1.38 -19.32 0.51
C HIS A 262 -2.13 -18.14 1.15
N ASP A 263 -2.25 -17.00 0.45
CA ASP A 263 -2.82 -15.76 1.02
C ASP A 263 -4.35 -15.70 0.97
N LYS A 264 -5.01 -16.41 0.04
CA LYS A 264 -6.50 -16.41 -0.05
C LYS A 264 -7.15 -17.02 1.18
N VAL A 265 -6.59 -18.10 1.73
CA VAL A 265 -7.13 -18.79 2.91
C VAL A 265 -6.87 -17.99 4.18
N ILE A 266 -5.67 -17.42 4.33
CA ILE A 266 -5.32 -16.58 5.48
C ILE A 266 -6.19 -15.31 5.48
N GLY A 267 -6.42 -14.70 4.31
CA GLY A 267 -7.32 -13.56 4.14
C GLY A 267 -8.79 -13.87 4.45
N ALA A 268 -9.30 -15.02 4.01
CA ALA A 268 -10.67 -15.45 4.31
C ALA A 268 -10.89 -15.72 5.81
N VAL A 269 -9.91 -16.34 6.48
CA VAL A 269 -9.96 -16.57 7.93
C VAL A 269 -9.88 -15.26 8.70
N ALA A 270 -9.02 -14.32 8.28
CA ALA A 270 -8.94 -12.99 8.88
C ALA A 270 -10.27 -12.24 8.81
N ALA A 271 -10.96 -12.31 7.66
CA ALA A 271 -12.26 -11.68 7.46
C ALA A 271 -13.35 -12.19 8.41
N PHE A 272 -13.21 -13.40 8.95
CA PHE A 272 -14.12 -13.94 9.98
C PHE A 272 -13.65 -13.64 11.41
N VAL A 273 -12.35 -13.78 11.67
CA VAL A 273 -11.76 -13.66 13.02
C VAL A 273 -11.85 -12.23 13.56
N TRP A 274 -11.59 -11.21 12.74
CA TRP A 274 -11.60 -9.81 13.19
C TRP A 274 -13.00 -9.31 13.59
N PRO A 275 -14.06 -9.50 12.79
CA PRO A 275 -15.42 -9.16 13.22
C PRO A 275 -15.86 -9.93 14.46
N LEU A 276 -15.47 -11.21 14.59
CA LEU A 276 -15.79 -12.01 15.78
C LEU A 276 -15.09 -11.46 17.03
N ALA A 277 -13.81 -11.09 16.94
CA ALA A 277 -13.08 -10.48 18.05
C ALA A 277 -13.70 -9.15 18.47
N ILE A 278 -14.14 -8.33 17.50
CA ILE A 278 -14.87 -7.08 17.76
C ILE A 278 -16.22 -7.37 18.43
N ALA A 279 -16.96 -8.37 17.96
CA ALA A 279 -18.25 -8.75 18.55
C ALA A 279 -18.08 -9.23 20.00
N ILE A 280 -17.06 -10.05 20.28
CA ILE A 280 -16.73 -10.49 21.64
C ILE A 280 -16.32 -9.29 22.50
N PHE A 281 -15.43 -8.42 22.00
CA PHE A 281 -15.01 -7.21 22.70
C PHE A 281 -16.18 -6.28 23.04
N LEU A 282 -17.10 -6.08 22.10
CA LEU A 282 -18.29 -5.25 22.30
C LEU A 282 -19.28 -5.94 23.24
N PHE A 283 -19.50 -7.24 23.13
CA PHE A 283 -20.41 -7.97 24.00
C PHE A 283 -19.93 -7.98 25.45
N THR A 284 -18.66 -8.32 25.69
CA THR A 284 -18.08 -8.31 27.04
C THR A 284 -17.89 -6.88 27.56
N GLY A 285 -17.68 -5.90 26.67
CA GLY A 285 -17.60 -4.48 27.04
C GLY A 285 -18.95 -3.94 27.50
N LEU A 286 -20.00 -4.17 26.71
CA LEU A 286 -21.32 -3.60 26.94
C LEU A 286 -22.14 -4.37 27.98
N ALA A 287 -22.07 -5.71 27.99
CA ALA A 287 -22.85 -6.55 28.91
C ALA A 287 -22.19 -6.72 30.29
N LEU A 288 -20.86 -6.76 30.36
CA LEU A 288 -20.13 -7.03 31.61
C LEU A 288 -19.37 -5.80 32.15
N ASN A 289 -19.39 -4.67 31.43
CA ASN A 289 -18.73 -3.41 31.78
C ASN A 289 -17.21 -3.55 32.04
N GLN A 290 -16.55 -4.55 31.44
CA GLN A 290 -15.13 -4.88 31.69
C GLN A 290 -14.16 -4.22 30.69
N TRP A 291 -14.39 -2.95 30.36
CA TRP A 291 -13.58 -2.20 29.40
C TRP A 291 -12.07 -2.19 29.72
N HIS A 292 -11.71 -2.24 31.01
CA HIS A 292 -10.32 -2.23 31.46
C HIS A 292 -9.53 -3.51 31.10
N ILE A 293 -10.19 -4.65 30.93
CA ILE A 293 -9.54 -5.94 30.61
C ILE A 293 -9.76 -6.32 29.14
N ASN A 294 -10.88 -5.92 28.55
CA ASN A 294 -11.29 -6.40 27.23
C ASN A 294 -10.33 -6.05 26.08
N TRP A 295 -9.48 -5.04 26.22
CA TRP A 295 -8.46 -4.74 25.22
C TRP A 295 -7.48 -5.91 24.97
N ILE A 296 -7.34 -6.84 25.93
CA ILE A 296 -6.52 -8.07 25.83
C ILE A 296 -7.04 -9.02 24.74
N ILE A 297 -8.31 -8.92 24.34
CA ILE A 297 -8.89 -9.73 23.26
C ILE A 297 -8.11 -9.53 21.95
N PHE A 298 -7.67 -8.31 21.64
CA PHE A 298 -6.96 -8.02 20.39
C PHE A 298 -5.56 -8.65 20.33
N PRO A 299 -4.68 -8.51 21.35
CA PRO A 299 -3.40 -9.23 21.44
C PRO A 299 -3.54 -10.75 21.34
N ILE A 300 -4.49 -11.36 22.06
CA ILE A 300 -4.69 -12.82 22.04
C ILE A 300 -5.13 -13.27 20.64
N THR A 301 -6.09 -12.56 20.04
CA THR A 301 -6.57 -12.84 18.69
C THR A 301 -5.43 -12.73 17.67
N GLY A 302 -4.61 -11.67 17.76
CA GLY A 302 -3.43 -11.49 16.91
C GLY A 302 -2.40 -12.60 17.05
N LEU A 303 -2.14 -13.07 18.28
CA LEU A 303 -1.22 -14.17 18.56
C LEU A 303 -1.73 -15.50 17.96
N LEU A 304 -3.01 -15.82 18.16
CA LEU A 304 -3.62 -17.04 17.63
C LEU A 304 -3.67 -17.03 16.10
N PHE A 305 -4.01 -15.89 15.51
CA PHE A 305 -4.02 -15.71 14.05
C PHE A 305 -2.60 -15.84 13.46
N GLY A 306 -1.60 -15.22 14.09
CA GLY A 306 -0.20 -15.35 13.68
C GLY A 306 0.31 -16.79 13.78
N GLY A 307 -0.05 -17.52 14.85
CA GLY A 307 0.28 -18.94 15.01
C GLY A 307 -0.37 -19.83 13.95
N PHE A 308 -1.64 -19.58 13.64
CA PHE A 308 -2.36 -20.27 12.56
C PHE A 308 -1.72 -20.01 11.19
N ALA A 309 -1.45 -18.74 10.86
CA ALA A 309 -0.82 -18.36 9.60
C ALA A 309 0.58 -18.98 9.44
N GLY A 310 1.37 -19.02 10.53
CA GLY A 310 2.68 -19.67 10.54
C GLY A 310 2.61 -21.18 10.34
N MET A 311 1.68 -21.87 10.99
CA MET A 311 1.53 -23.33 10.85
C MET A 311 0.98 -23.73 9.48
N TYR A 312 0.02 -22.98 8.94
CA TYR A 312 -0.46 -23.15 7.57
C TYR A 312 0.62 -22.83 6.52
N GLY A 313 1.50 -21.86 6.84
CA GLY A 313 2.81 -21.61 6.22
C GLY A 313 3.64 -22.86 6.03
N ALA A 314 3.93 -23.52 7.15
CA ALA A 314 4.82 -24.67 7.19
C ALA A 314 4.22 -25.91 6.50
N LEU A 315 2.91 -26.15 6.63
CA LEU A 315 2.25 -27.37 6.11
C LEU A 315 2.07 -27.41 4.59
N LYS A 316 2.07 -26.25 3.91
CA LYS A 316 1.86 -26.16 2.45
C LYS A 316 3.15 -25.79 1.70
N GLY A 317 4.27 -25.65 2.42
CA GLY A 317 5.62 -25.38 1.90
C GLY A 317 6.50 -26.62 1.77
N GLU A 318 5.97 -27.81 2.06
CA GLU A 318 6.48 -29.15 1.66
C GLU A 318 5.67 -29.68 0.47
#